data_AF-A0A078AR07-F1
#
_entry.id   AF-A0A078AR07-F1
#
_cell.length_a   1.000
_cell.length_b   1.000
_cell.length_c   1.000
_cell.angle_alpha   90.00
_cell.angle_beta   90.00
_cell.angle_gamma   90.00
#
_symmetry.space_group_name_H-M   'P 1'
#
loop_
_entity.id
_entity.type
_entity.pdbx_description
1 polymer ?
#
loop_
_entity_poly.entity_id
_entity_poly.type
_entity_poly.pdbx_seq_one_letter_code
_entity_poly.pdbx_strand_id
1 'polypeptide(L)'
;MEICDELLLITRKDVSTIQGCLGCQDNQLYQDLNTLQCSLQCKTNQYPLTYRDPQNNAFLLKYCRGNNFNFNQSDREIYVDGSLNNTAIQLGTITHPYSFIDDIFREIFNKLTEFSSNFTIYIKEGSIITMFSKSMPILILNKNITIKCNLCFNPSMYLNGTVIDYDIRSRYLDGQLDSVEATATKYKFHVYRSNLEFQDIVFIQKQQQNNLFDDSLVNGYTNPYRWVTFTRCQFELVTSIFFTNYGANLKIQTSIIDISQHYVSTFSNFMGCEAYQNQGYSGNLILDQNKFIGQNSITTLSIIEASSYLNFTMIGNTFENTAWRSQTKSFNYEAYEVKCQGQIINYHIDISNNTFVNKESIIESNIYFKIQKTYEPNVYFKFYYNNNRYFNVSQFENSQQLNKQCNKTIILGQNEDFKCRVQ
;
A
#
# COMPACT_ATOMS: atom_id res chain seq x y z
N MET A 1 9.23 35.87 27.76
CA MET A 1 8.26 34.75 27.79
C MET A 1 7.11 35.05 26.84
N GLU A 2 6.46 36.23 26.93
CA GLU A 2 5.39 36.65 25.99
C GLU A 2 5.78 36.65 24.50
N ILE A 3 7.06 36.86 24.17
CA ILE A 3 7.51 36.88 22.76
C ILE A 3 7.45 35.49 22.11
N CYS A 4 7.57 34.38 22.85
CA CYS A 4 7.55 33.04 22.23
C CYS A 4 6.12 32.47 22.04
N ASP A 5 5.09 33.03 22.67
CA ASP A 5 3.71 32.54 22.56
C ASP A 5 3.03 32.94 21.24
N GLU A 6 3.44 34.05 20.62
CA GLU A 6 2.98 34.46 19.27
C GLU A 6 3.83 33.84 18.12
N LEU A 7 4.87 33.06 18.44
CA LEU A 7 5.90 32.60 17.48
C LEU A 7 5.69 31.18 16.92
N LEU A 8 4.54 30.53 17.17
CA LEU A 8 4.23 29.22 16.54
C LEU A 8 3.86 29.33 15.03
N LEU A 9 3.86 30.55 14.47
CA LEU A 9 3.67 30.83 13.04
C LEU A 9 4.97 31.24 12.31
N ILE A 10 6.15 31.15 12.95
CA ILE A 10 7.39 31.60 12.29
C ILE A 10 7.71 30.72 11.07
N THR A 11 7.80 31.38 9.93
CA THR A 11 8.32 30.80 8.68
C THR A 11 9.85 30.70 8.72
N ARG A 12 10.43 29.68 8.06
CA ARG A 12 11.89 29.41 7.89
C ARG A 12 12.83 30.61 7.58
N LYS A 13 12.33 31.81 7.26
CA LYS A 13 13.18 32.96 6.89
C LYS A 13 13.86 33.64 8.09
N ASP A 14 13.41 33.43 9.32
CA ASP A 14 13.89 34.15 10.50
C ASP A 14 14.69 33.27 11.49
N VAL A 15 15.42 32.26 10.99
CA VAL A 15 16.08 31.24 11.84
C VAL A 15 17.19 31.82 12.74
N SER A 16 17.81 32.95 12.38
CA SER A 16 18.86 33.59 13.19
C SER A 16 18.33 34.34 14.42
N THR A 17 17.05 34.74 14.45
CA THR A 17 16.40 35.39 15.60
C THR A 17 15.69 34.40 16.52
N ILE A 18 15.66 33.11 16.16
CA ILE A 18 14.94 32.03 16.87
C ILE A 18 15.79 31.31 17.93
N GLN A 19 17.10 31.54 17.95
CA GLN A 19 18.04 30.90 18.87
C GLN A 19 17.74 31.32 20.34
N GLY A 20 16.83 30.57 20.99
CA GLY A 20 16.29 30.85 22.32
C GLY A 20 14.80 30.56 22.50
N CYS A 21 13.99 30.57 21.43
CA CYS A 21 12.54 30.24 21.52
C CYS A 21 12.25 28.78 21.15
N LEU A 22 12.75 28.30 20.00
CA LEU A 22 12.40 26.96 19.50
C LEU A 22 13.43 25.87 19.85
N GLY A 23 14.58 26.20 20.43
CA GLY A 23 15.60 25.22 20.79
C GLY A 23 16.52 25.73 21.90
N CYS A 24 17.22 24.81 22.56
CA CYS A 24 18.15 25.14 23.62
C CYS A 24 19.38 25.88 23.08
N GLN A 25 19.89 26.87 23.82
CA GLN A 25 21.14 27.56 23.48
C GLN A 25 22.33 26.58 23.44
N ASP A 26 22.33 25.60 24.33
CA ASP A 26 23.29 24.49 24.32
C ASP A 26 22.73 23.33 23.47
N ASN A 27 23.44 23.01 22.38
CA ASN A 27 23.14 21.92 21.46
C ASN A 27 23.25 20.52 22.11
N GLN A 28 23.72 20.40 23.36
CA GLN A 28 23.68 19.15 24.12
C GLN A 28 22.35 18.93 24.85
N LEU A 29 21.54 19.98 25.02
CA LEU A 29 20.27 19.90 25.74
C LEU A 29 19.11 19.62 24.78
N TYR A 30 18.07 18.99 25.33
CA TYR A 30 16.77 18.79 24.72
C TYR A 30 15.75 19.73 25.36
N GLN A 31 14.96 20.42 24.55
CA GLN A 31 13.86 21.26 25.01
C GLN A 31 12.61 20.40 25.27
N ASP A 32 12.07 20.44 26.49
CA ASP A 32 10.78 19.82 26.81
C ASP A 32 9.65 20.66 26.22
N LEU A 33 8.94 20.14 25.21
CA LEU A 33 7.89 20.91 24.52
C LEU A 33 6.71 21.32 25.41
N ASN A 34 6.53 20.68 26.56
CA ASN A 34 5.45 21.03 27.50
C ASN A 34 5.83 22.19 28.41
N THR A 35 7.10 22.27 28.82
CA THR A 35 7.58 23.25 29.81
C THR A 35 8.49 24.30 29.20
N LEU A 36 8.91 24.09 27.95
CA LEU A 36 9.93 24.83 27.21
C LEU A 36 11.31 24.87 27.90
N GLN A 37 11.50 24.05 28.94
CA GLN A 37 12.76 23.96 29.68
C GLN A 37 13.77 23.04 28.98
N CYS A 38 15.04 23.41 29.06
CA CYS A 38 16.14 22.63 28.50
C CYS A 38 16.71 21.65 29.52
N SER A 39 16.92 20.40 29.10
CA SER A 39 17.42 19.32 29.95
C SER A 39 18.38 18.42 29.19
N LEU A 40 19.37 17.84 29.87
CA LEU A 40 20.31 16.89 29.24
C LEU A 40 19.62 15.58 28.83
N GLN A 41 18.54 15.23 29.50
CA GLN A 41 17.78 13.99 29.29
C GLN A 41 16.30 14.28 29.40
N CYS A 42 15.53 13.63 28.52
CA CYS A 42 14.08 13.70 28.56
C CYS A 42 13.52 13.05 29.82
N LYS A 43 12.41 13.59 30.34
CA LYS A 43 11.77 13.08 31.56
C LYS A 43 11.28 11.64 31.34
N THR A 44 11.06 10.91 32.44
CA THR A 44 10.38 9.61 32.39
C THR A 44 9.06 9.74 31.64
N ASN A 45 8.83 8.90 30.64
CA ASN A 45 7.72 9.00 29.68
C ASN A 45 7.88 10.10 28.62
N GLN A 46 9.09 10.48 28.25
CA GLN A 46 9.38 11.28 27.08
C GLN A 46 10.53 10.63 26.31
N TYR A 47 10.58 10.81 24.99
CA TYR A 47 11.69 10.35 24.17
C TYR A 47 12.39 11.53 23.48
N PRO A 48 13.72 11.45 23.31
CA PRO A 48 14.49 12.47 22.64
C PRO A 48 14.27 12.41 21.13
N LEU A 49 14.01 13.57 20.53
CA LEU A 49 13.99 13.78 19.09
C LEU A 49 15.05 14.79 18.70
N THR A 50 15.60 14.59 17.51
CA THR A 50 16.59 15.48 16.90
C THR A 50 16.17 15.70 15.46
N TYR A 51 15.83 16.94 15.14
CA TYR A 51 15.49 17.39 13.81
C TYR A 51 16.61 18.25 13.27
N ARG A 52 17.00 18.02 12.02
CA ARG A 52 17.96 18.86 11.29
C ARG A 52 17.24 19.37 10.04
N ASP A 53 17.30 20.68 9.82
CA ASP A 53 16.66 21.26 8.63
C ASP A 53 17.46 20.83 7.39
N PRO A 54 16.84 20.17 6.41
CA PRO A 54 17.52 19.73 5.18
C PRO A 54 18.02 20.91 4.33
N GLN A 55 17.44 22.10 4.47
CA GLN A 55 17.87 23.32 3.78
C GLN A 55 18.94 24.10 4.57
N ASN A 56 19.04 23.85 5.87
CA ASN A 56 20.01 24.49 6.74
C ASN A 56 20.63 23.47 7.69
N ASN A 57 21.70 22.82 7.23
CA ASN A 57 22.43 21.81 8.01
C ASN A 57 22.96 22.31 9.36
N ALA A 58 23.08 23.63 9.56
CA ALA A 58 23.49 24.20 10.83
C ALA A 58 22.35 24.28 11.85
N PHE A 59 21.09 24.26 11.40
CA PHE A 59 19.94 24.24 12.29
C PHE A 59 19.74 22.83 12.86
N LEU A 60 19.86 22.74 14.18
CA LEU A 60 19.64 21.51 14.94
C LEU A 60 18.61 21.80 16.02
N LEU A 61 17.50 21.10 15.95
CA LEU A 61 16.44 21.18 16.94
C LEU A 61 16.42 19.87 17.75
N LYS A 62 16.74 19.96 19.04
CA LYS A 62 16.64 18.85 19.99
C LYS A 62 15.51 19.10 20.97
N TYR A 63 14.57 18.17 21.03
CA TYR A 63 13.42 18.31 21.92
C TYR A 63 12.99 16.96 22.51
N CYS A 64 12.34 17.04 23.66
CA CYS A 64 11.72 15.90 24.31
C CYS A 64 10.24 15.87 23.96
N ARG A 65 9.82 14.78 23.33
CA ARG A 65 8.42 14.53 23.03
C ARG A 65 7.86 13.60 24.09
N GLY A 66 6.83 14.07 24.79
CA GLY A 66 6.21 13.28 25.85
C GLY A 66 5.27 12.20 25.32
N ASN A 67 5.28 11.06 26.00
CA ASN A 67 4.22 10.04 25.94
C ASN A 67 2.90 10.59 26.52
N ASN A 68 2.98 11.65 27.34
CA ASN A 68 1.87 12.38 27.96
C ASN A 68 1.51 13.70 27.23
N PHE A 69 2.07 14.01 26.05
CA PHE A 69 1.22 14.74 25.09
C PHE A 69 0.00 13.82 24.97
N ASN A 70 -1.18 14.30 25.35
CA ASN A 70 -2.33 13.45 25.62
C ASN A 70 -2.72 12.59 24.41
N PHE A 71 -2.08 11.42 24.25
CA PHE A 71 -2.54 10.30 23.43
C PHE A 71 -3.80 9.66 24.05
N ASN A 72 -4.64 10.47 24.69
CA ASN A 72 -5.98 10.16 25.13
C ASN A 72 -6.89 10.28 23.90
N GLN A 73 -7.08 9.17 23.19
CA GLN A 73 -7.98 8.99 22.05
C GLN A 73 -7.72 9.85 20.79
N SER A 74 -7.25 11.10 20.88
CA SER A 74 -7.02 12.03 19.76
C SER A 74 -5.71 11.82 19.01
N ASP A 75 -4.64 11.35 19.67
CA ASP A 75 -3.30 11.34 19.03
C ASP A 75 -2.99 10.03 18.28
N ARG A 76 -3.99 9.17 18.07
CA ARG A 76 -3.93 8.24 16.93
C ARG A 76 -4.03 9.00 15.62
N GLU A 77 -4.53 10.23 15.66
CA GLU A 77 -4.68 11.11 14.52
C GLU A 77 -3.40 11.92 14.32
N ILE A 78 -2.79 11.77 13.15
CA ILE A 78 -1.58 12.47 12.75
C ILE A 78 -1.93 13.31 11.52
N TYR A 79 -1.52 14.56 11.51
CA TYR A 79 -1.80 15.48 10.41
C TYR A 79 -0.55 15.72 9.56
N VAL A 80 -0.74 15.68 8.25
CA VAL A 80 0.28 15.96 7.23
C VAL A 80 -0.23 17.08 6.34
N ASP A 81 0.59 18.12 6.17
CA ASP A 81 0.33 19.27 5.32
C ASP A 81 1.55 19.55 4.44
N GLY A 82 1.51 19.00 3.21
CA GLY A 82 2.57 19.19 2.22
C GLY A 82 2.61 20.60 1.60
N SER A 83 1.67 21.48 1.93
CA SER A 83 1.72 22.89 1.50
C SER A 83 2.65 23.74 2.39
N LEU A 84 2.95 23.25 3.60
CA LEU A 84 3.80 23.95 4.57
C LEU A 84 5.27 23.59 4.34
N ASN A 85 5.92 24.28 3.41
CA ASN A 85 7.35 24.12 3.17
C ASN A 85 8.23 24.80 4.23
N ASN A 86 7.66 25.51 5.21
CA ASN A 86 8.39 26.49 6.03
C ASN A 86 8.17 26.38 7.55
N THR A 87 7.58 25.30 8.08
CA THR A 87 7.51 25.11 9.54
C THR A 87 8.81 24.49 10.05
N ALA A 88 9.39 25.09 11.09
CA ALA A 88 10.59 24.58 11.76
C ALA A 88 10.28 23.40 12.70
N ILE A 89 9.03 23.30 13.17
CA ILE A 89 8.54 22.26 14.07
C ILE A 89 7.45 21.44 13.36
N GLN A 90 7.62 20.12 13.38
CA GLN A 90 6.70 19.15 12.79
C GLN A 90 6.43 18.06 13.82
N LEU A 91 5.23 18.08 14.40
CA LEU A 91 4.82 17.19 15.49
C LEU A 91 3.69 16.23 15.07
N GLY A 92 3.13 16.41 13.87
CA GLY A 92 1.96 15.67 13.40
C GLY A 92 0.65 16.08 14.07
N THR A 93 0.60 17.24 14.70
CA THR A 93 -0.64 17.79 15.28
C THR A 93 -1.34 18.69 14.25
N ILE A 94 -2.61 19.06 14.47
CA ILE A 94 -3.33 19.99 13.59
C ILE A 94 -2.58 21.32 13.42
N THR A 95 -2.00 21.84 14.51
CA THR A 95 -1.28 23.12 14.52
C THR A 95 0.15 23.00 14.02
N HIS A 96 0.76 21.81 14.13
CA HIS A 96 2.14 21.52 13.69
C HIS A 96 2.19 20.21 12.91
N PRO A 97 1.58 20.15 11.71
CA PRO A 97 1.54 18.93 10.91
C PRO A 97 2.94 18.60 10.36
N TYR A 98 3.14 17.36 9.95
CA TYR A 98 4.33 17.01 9.16
C TYR A 98 4.24 17.59 7.77
N SER A 99 5.35 18.07 7.22
CA SER A 99 5.41 18.52 5.83
C SER A 99 5.52 17.32 4.87
N PHE A 100 6.12 16.22 5.33
CA PHE A 100 6.29 15.01 4.53
C PHE A 100 5.70 13.80 5.24
N ILE A 101 5.05 12.93 4.47
CA ILE A 101 4.35 11.76 5.03
C ILE A 101 5.33 10.73 5.60
N ASP A 102 6.52 10.63 5.03
CA ASP A 102 7.53 9.64 5.38
C ASP A 102 8.16 9.94 6.76
N ASP A 103 8.20 11.20 7.20
CA ASP A 103 8.66 11.61 8.53
C ASP A 103 7.91 10.89 9.65
N ILE A 104 6.57 10.85 9.57
CA ILE A 104 5.79 10.16 10.59
C ILE A 104 6.02 8.65 10.56
N PHE A 105 6.16 8.03 9.39
CA PHE A 105 6.43 6.59 9.33
C PHE A 105 7.77 6.22 9.96
N ARG A 106 8.80 7.04 9.76
CA ARG A 106 10.10 6.88 10.42
C ARG A 106 9.99 7.02 11.93
N GLU A 107 9.25 8.01 12.42
CA GLU A 107 9.03 8.16 13.85
C GLU A 107 8.27 6.96 14.43
N ILE A 108 7.23 6.49 13.73
CA ILE A 108 6.49 5.30 14.11
C ILE A 108 7.39 4.07 14.18
N PHE A 109 8.23 3.87 13.16
CA PHE A 109 9.12 2.73 13.04
C PHE A 109 10.27 2.79 14.04
N ASN A 110 10.87 3.96 14.29
CA ASN A 110 12.06 4.10 15.13
C ASN A 110 11.72 4.25 16.61
N LYS A 111 10.61 4.92 16.94
CA LYS A 111 10.31 5.35 18.32
C LYS A 111 8.95 4.89 18.81
N LEU A 112 7.94 4.80 17.94
CA LEU A 112 6.58 4.47 18.37
C LEU A 112 6.20 2.99 18.29
N THR A 113 7.17 2.09 18.17
CA THR A 113 6.91 0.65 18.10
C THR A 113 6.22 0.11 19.35
N GLU A 114 6.50 0.67 20.52
CA GLU A 114 6.00 0.16 21.81
C GLU A 114 4.69 0.81 22.28
N PHE A 115 4.32 1.97 21.74
CA PHE A 115 3.29 2.83 22.37
C PHE A 115 1.86 2.68 21.81
N SER A 116 1.69 2.43 20.51
CA SER A 116 0.36 2.22 19.91
C SER A 116 0.44 1.29 18.71
N SER A 117 -0.53 0.40 18.56
CA SER A 117 -0.68 -0.43 17.36
C SER A 117 -1.51 0.26 16.27
N ASN A 118 -2.26 1.32 16.57
CA ASN A 118 -3.21 1.92 15.64
C ASN A 118 -2.92 3.41 15.39
N PHE A 119 -2.85 3.80 14.13
CA PHE A 119 -2.66 5.19 13.70
C PHE A 119 -3.62 5.54 12.55
N THR A 120 -4.09 6.77 12.53
CA THR A 120 -4.85 7.39 11.44
C THR A 120 -4.09 8.64 10.99
N ILE A 121 -3.65 8.68 9.74
CA ILE A 121 -2.92 9.80 9.17
C ILE A 121 -3.86 10.58 8.26
N TYR A 122 -4.14 11.82 8.60
CA TYR A 122 -4.93 12.76 7.82
C TYR A 122 -3.99 13.62 6.98
N ILE A 123 -4.18 13.56 5.67
CA ILE A 123 -3.48 14.41 4.72
C ILE A 123 -4.40 15.56 4.34
N LYS A 124 -3.94 16.80 4.54
CA LYS A 124 -4.68 17.99 4.17
C LYS A 124 -4.92 18.02 2.65
N GLU A 125 -6.16 18.32 2.26
CA GLU A 125 -6.55 18.54 0.87
C GLU A 125 -5.64 19.58 0.18
N GLY A 126 -5.29 19.32 -1.08
CA GLY A 126 -4.35 20.15 -1.85
C GLY A 126 -2.87 19.87 -1.55
N SER A 127 -2.54 19.04 -0.56
CA SER A 127 -1.14 18.67 -0.28
C SER A 127 -0.54 17.85 -1.42
N ILE A 128 0.57 18.30 -1.98
CA ILE A 128 1.35 17.49 -2.93
C ILE A 128 2.35 16.69 -2.10
N ILE A 129 1.99 15.45 -1.77
CA ILE A 129 2.92 14.54 -1.09
C ILE A 129 3.73 13.80 -2.14
N THR A 130 5.02 14.11 -2.18
CA THR A 130 6.01 13.38 -2.97
C THR A 130 6.58 12.22 -2.15
N MET A 131 6.78 11.07 -2.78
CA MET A 131 7.48 9.94 -2.17
C MET A 131 8.75 9.64 -2.95
N PHE A 132 9.83 9.42 -2.22
CA PHE A 132 11.11 9.04 -2.81
C PHE A 132 11.10 7.53 -3.10
N SER A 133 10.97 7.15 -4.37
CA SER A 133 11.16 5.74 -4.76
C SER A 133 12.61 5.32 -4.55
N LYS A 134 12.81 4.13 -3.98
CA LYS A 134 14.11 3.46 -3.73
C LYS A 134 15.00 4.10 -2.66
N SER A 135 15.08 5.43 -2.57
CA SER A 135 15.91 6.09 -1.56
C SER A 135 15.22 6.28 -0.22
N MET A 136 13.88 6.38 -0.15
CA MET A 136 13.15 6.53 1.11
C MET A 136 11.82 5.76 1.09
N PRO A 137 11.87 4.42 1.15
CA PRO A 137 10.66 3.61 1.24
C PRO A 137 9.89 3.92 2.53
N ILE A 138 8.58 3.73 2.52
CA ILE A 138 7.77 3.79 3.73
C ILE A 138 7.72 2.39 4.35
N LEU A 139 8.23 2.26 5.58
CA LEU A 139 8.23 0.98 6.31
C LEU A 139 7.16 0.97 7.39
N ILE A 140 6.34 -0.08 7.37
CA ILE A 140 5.28 -0.30 8.36
C ILE A 140 5.48 -1.67 8.98
N LEU A 141 5.68 -1.69 10.30
CA LEU A 141 6.01 -2.90 11.05
C LEU A 141 5.13 -3.05 12.29
N ASN A 142 4.38 -4.16 12.36
CA ASN A 142 3.49 -4.51 13.48
C ASN A 142 2.46 -3.42 13.84
N LYS A 143 1.98 -2.64 12.86
CA LYS A 143 1.01 -1.54 13.04
C LYS A 143 -0.26 -1.72 12.21
N ASN A 144 -1.30 -1.02 12.60
CA ASN A 144 -2.52 -0.82 11.84
C ASN A 144 -2.59 0.67 11.51
N ILE A 145 -2.44 1.02 10.24
CA ILE A 145 -2.37 2.40 9.78
C ILE A 145 -3.48 2.65 8.78
N THR A 146 -4.29 3.66 9.04
CA THR A 146 -5.26 4.19 8.07
C THR A 146 -4.76 5.55 7.59
N ILE A 147 -4.68 5.74 6.28
CA ILE A 147 -4.32 7.01 5.65
C ILE A 147 -5.57 7.55 4.96
N LYS A 148 -5.96 8.76 5.30
CA LYS A 148 -7.12 9.44 4.73
C LYS A 148 -6.67 10.73 4.05
N CYS A 149 -7.13 10.93 2.83
CA CYS A 149 -6.92 12.19 2.11
C CYS A 149 -8.17 12.46 1.29
N ASN A 150 -8.70 13.68 1.33
CA ASN A 150 -9.69 14.08 0.34
C ASN A 150 -8.94 14.64 -0.88
N LEU A 151 -8.75 13.81 -1.91
CA LEU A 151 -8.34 14.18 -3.28
C LEU A 151 -6.87 14.49 -3.62
N CYS A 152 -5.85 14.09 -2.85
CA CYS A 152 -4.46 14.43 -3.24
C CYS A 152 -3.38 13.40 -2.84
N PHE A 153 -2.81 12.68 -3.83
CA PHE A 153 -1.52 11.99 -3.65
C PHE A 153 -0.78 11.74 -4.98
N ASN A 154 0.36 12.41 -5.17
CA ASN A 154 1.19 12.23 -6.36
C ASN A 154 2.59 11.77 -5.96
N PRO A 155 2.88 10.45 -5.92
CA PRO A 155 4.23 9.94 -5.71
C PRO A 155 5.18 10.40 -6.83
N SER A 156 5.77 11.58 -6.65
CA SER A 156 6.83 12.12 -7.49
C SER A 156 8.18 11.92 -6.80
N MET A 157 9.22 11.56 -7.54
CA MET A 157 10.58 11.43 -7.00
C MET A 157 11.21 12.82 -6.85
N TYR A 158 11.64 13.16 -5.64
CA TYR A 158 12.57 14.27 -5.38
C TYR A 158 13.96 13.67 -5.09
N LEU A 159 15.06 14.41 -5.26
CA LEU A 159 16.42 13.85 -5.19
C LEU A 159 17.28 14.39 -4.03
N ASN A 160 16.85 15.43 -3.32
CA ASN A 160 17.69 16.11 -2.32
C ASN A 160 16.97 16.31 -0.98
N GLY A 161 17.44 15.64 0.06
CA GLY A 161 17.08 15.87 1.47
C GLY A 161 17.87 14.96 2.41
N THR A 162 18.33 15.48 3.55
CA THR A 162 18.86 14.67 4.66
C THR A 162 17.70 14.22 5.54
N VAL A 163 17.63 12.91 5.79
CA VAL A 163 16.46 12.25 6.35
C VAL A 163 16.87 11.43 7.58
N ILE A 164 15.95 11.27 8.53
CA ILE A 164 16.13 10.35 9.65
C ILE A 164 16.14 8.93 9.06
N ASP A 165 17.22 8.18 9.15
CA ASP A 165 17.19 6.81 8.62
C ASP A 165 16.30 5.90 9.47
N TYR A 166 15.68 4.91 8.83
CA TYR A 166 15.03 3.82 9.56
C TYR A 166 16.10 3.02 10.31
N ASP A 167 15.88 2.76 11.59
CA ASP A 167 16.74 1.91 12.41
C ASP A 167 16.44 0.43 12.18
N ILE A 168 16.63 -0.01 10.93
CA ILE A 168 16.38 -1.40 10.48
C ILE A 168 17.21 -2.37 11.31
N ARG A 169 18.46 -2.00 11.65
CA ARG A 169 19.37 -2.86 12.40
C ARG A 169 18.84 -3.13 13.80
N SER A 170 18.37 -2.13 14.55
CA SER A 170 17.77 -2.38 15.87
C SER A 170 16.59 -3.33 15.74
N ARG A 171 15.67 -3.10 14.78
CA ARG A 171 14.49 -3.97 14.58
C ARG A 171 14.84 -5.41 14.22
N TYR A 172 15.90 -5.61 13.45
CA TYR A 172 16.44 -6.93 13.16
C TYR A 172 17.02 -7.59 14.42
N LEU A 173 17.84 -6.86 15.20
CA LEU A 173 18.43 -7.39 16.44
C LEU A 173 17.39 -7.70 17.51
N ASP A 174 16.29 -6.94 17.54
CA ASP A 174 15.14 -7.17 18.43
C ASP A 174 14.23 -8.32 17.95
N GLY A 175 14.57 -8.99 16.85
CA GLY A 175 13.78 -10.07 16.26
C GLY A 175 12.45 -9.62 15.64
N GLN A 176 12.27 -8.32 15.44
CA GLN A 176 11.06 -7.78 14.83
C GLN A 176 11.10 -7.80 13.30
N LEU A 177 12.28 -7.93 12.70
CA LEU A 177 12.47 -8.18 11.27
C LEU A 177 13.32 -9.44 11.08
N ASP A 178 13.04 -10.21 10.05
CA ASP A 178 13.96 -11.28 9.62
C ASP A 178 15.07 -10.73 8.70
N SER A 179 16.03 -11.59 8.34
CA SER A 179 17.17 -11.19 7.51
C SER A 179 16.76 -10.82 6.09
N VAL A 180 15.71 -11.41 5.53
CA VAL A 180 15.21 -11.11 4.19
C VAL A 180 14.50 -9.77 4.19
N GLU A 181 13.63 -9.51 5.17
CA GLU A 181 12.96 -8.23 5.36
C GLU A 181 13.95 -7.08 5.58
N ALA A 182 14.98 -7.30 6.40
CA ALA A 182 16.01 -6.31 6.67
C ALA A 182 16.83 -5.95 5.43
N THR A 183 17.13 -6.93 4.57
CA THR A 183 18.02 -6.76 3.41
C THR A 183 17.31 -6.56 2.07
N ALA A 184 15.99 -6.74 1.99
CA ALA A 184 15.24 -6.58 0.76
C ALA A 184 15.37 -5.16 0.17
N THR A 185 15.44 -5.09 -1.17
CA THR A 185 15.29 -3.83 -1.91
C THR A 185 13.89 -3.28 -1.70
N LYS A 186 13.80 -1.99 -1.36
CA LYS A 186 12.55 -1.31 -1.02
C LYS A 186 12.30 -0.14 -1.96
N TYR A 187 11.05 0.10 -2.34
CA TYR A 187 10.65 1.10 -3.33
C TYR A 187 9.73 2.16 -2.74
N LYS A 188 8.46 1.80 -2.51
CA LYS A 188 7.41 2.69 -1.98
C LYS A 188 6.94 2.19 -0.61
N PHE A 189 5.69 1.75 -0.45
CA PHE A 189 5.21 1.21 0.83
C PHE A 189 5.63 -0.26 0.98
N HIS A 190 6.22 -0.59 2.12
CA HIS A 190 6.62 -1.94 2.51
C HIS A 190 5.94 -2.28 3.83
N VAL A 191 5.10 -3.30 3.81
CA VAL A 191 4.17 -3.64 4.89
C VAL A 191 4.53 -5.00 5.47
N TYR A 192 4.94 -5.02 6.74
CA TYR A 192 5.35 -6.20 7.49
C TYR A 192 4.42 -6.39 8.70
N ARG A 193 3.70 -7.52 8.75
CA ARG A 193 2.79 -7.88 9.87
C ARG A 193 1.84 -6.74 10.30
N SER A 194 1.36 -5.96 9.33
CA SER A 194 0.65 -4.71 9.53
C SER A 194 -0.62 -4.62 8.69
N ASN A 195 -1.67 -4.02 9.24
CA ASN A 195 -2.80 -3.56 8.42
C ASN A 195 -2.47 -2.18 7.86
N LEU A 196 -2.75 -1.97 6.57
CA LEU A 196 -2.61 -0.68 5.92
C LEU A 196 -3.89 -0.38 5.16
N GLU A 197 -4.50 0.76 5.43
CA GLU A 197 -5.72 1.19 4.78
C GLU A 197 -5.53 2.57 4.15
N PHE A 198 -5.97 2.74 2.91
CA PHE A 198 -6.03 4.01 2.22
C PHE A 198 -7.50 4.34 1.92
N GLN A 199 -7.92 5.56 2.23
CA GLN A 199 -9.28 6.05 1.98
C GLN A 199 -9.27 7.39 1.24
N ASP A 200 -10.09 7.47 0.18
CA ASP A 200 -10.39 8.70 -0.57
C ASP A 200 -9.20 9.30 -1.37
N ILE A 201 -8.19 8.47 -1.64
CA ILE A 201 -6.91 8.92 -2.23
C ILE A 201 -6.88 8.73 -3.76
N VAL A 202 -6.45 9.76 -4.47
CA VAL A 202 -6.07 9.67 -5.89
C VAL A 202 -4.57 9.46 -5.99
N PHE A 203 -4.13 8.32 -6.50
CA PHE A 203 -2.73 7.95 -6.73
C PHE A 203 -2.34 8.21 -8.17
N ILE A 204 -1.40 9.13 -8.41
CA ILE A 204 -0.93 9.47 -9.75
C ILE A 204 0.58 9.21 -9.84
N GLN A 205 1.02 8.42 -10.81
CA GLN A 205 2.44 8.24 -11.12
C GLN A 205 2.67 8.43 -12.62
N LYS A 206 3.33 9.53 -12.99
CA LYS A 206 3.56 9.88 -14.39
C LYS A 206 4.76 9.18 -15.02
N GLN A 207 5.74 8.78 -14.21
CA GLN A 207 7.02 8.24 -14.67
C GLN A 207 7.52 7.14 -13.73
N GLN A 208 8.21 6.17 -14.30
CA GLN A 208 8.94 5.12 -13.59
C GLN A 208 10.37 5.10 -14.12
N GLN A 209 11.35 5.08 -13.22
CA GLN A 209 12.76 5.04 -13.62
C GLN A 209 13.19 3.64 -14.07
N ASN A 210 12.70 2.59 -13.41
CA ASN A 210 13.09 1.22 -13.68
C ASN A 210 11.83 0.36 -13.81
N ASN A 211 11.63 -0.32 -14.94
CA ASN A 211 10.51 -1.24 -15.14
C ASN A 211 10.81 -2.58 -14.47
N LEU A 212 10.84 -2.58 -13.14
CA LEU A 212 11.04 -3.77 -12.34
C LEU A 212 9.69 -4.34 -11.93
N PHE A 213 9.59 -5.67 -11.97
CA PHE A 213 8.35 -6.37 -11.70
C PHE A 213 7.88 -6.24 -10.23
N ASP A 214 8.80 -6.02 -9.31
CA ASP A 214 8.55 -5.82 -7.88
C ASP A 214 8.41 -4.34 -7.46
N ASP A 215 8.60 -3.39 -8.39
CA ASP A 215 8.30 -1.97 -8.18
C ASP A 215 6.78 -1.77 -8.26
N SER A 216 6.16 -1.73 -7.08
CA SER A 216 4.73 -1.59 -6.86
C SER A 216 4.46 -0.47 -5.86
N LEU A 217 3.23 0.09 -5.87
CA LEU A 217 2.81 1.08 -4.87
C LEU A 217 2.95 0.51 -3.45
N VAL A 218 2.45 -0.70 -3.23
CA VAL A 218 2.58 -1.42 -1.95
C VAL A 218 3.16 -2.81 -2.17
N ASN A 219 4.24 -3.10 -1.46
CA ASN A 219 4.81 -4.42 -1.34
C ASN A 219 4.46 -5.03 0.02
N GLY A 220 3.71 -6.14 0.00
CA GLY A 220 3.36 -6.89 1.19
C GLY A 220 4.32 -8.06 1.41
N TYR A 221 4.92 -8.14 2.59
CA TYR A 221 5.82 -9.24 2.96
C TYR A 221 5.27 -9.95 4.19
N THR A 222 5.14 -11.28 4.12
CA THR A 222 4.65 -12.19 5.18
C THR A 222 3.69 -11.52 6.15
N ASN A 223 2.44 -11.31 5.71
CA ASN A 223 1.47 -10.49 6.40
C ASN A 223 0.24 -11.30 6.87
N PRO A 224 0.40 -12.26 7.80
CA PRO A 224 -0.64 -13.20 8.18
C PRO A 224 -1.81 -12.51 8.89
N TYR A 225 -3.03 -12.79 8.46
CA TYR A 225 -4.31 -12.23 8.89
C TYR A 225 -4.44 -10.72 8.76
N ARG A 226 -3.51 -10.07 8.05
CA ARG A 226 -3.48 -8.62 7.87
C ARG A 226 -3.80 -8.26 6.44
N TRP A 227 -4.35 -7.07 6.28
CA TRP A 227 -4.91 -6.58 5.02
C TRP A 227 -4.28 -5.26 4.62
N VAL A 228 -3.96 -5.16 3.34
CA VAL A 228 -3.82 -3.89 2.65
C VAL A 228 -5.16 -3.58 2.00
N THR A 229 -5.77 -2.45 2.37
CA THR A 229 -7.12 -2.07 1.93
C THR A 229 -7.08 -0.71 1.23
N PHE A 230 -7.76 -0.60 0.10
CA PHE A 230 -7.99 0.64 -0.61
C PHE A 230 -9.49 0.85 -0.75
N THR A 231 -10.01 1.99 -0.30
CA THR A 231 -11.44 2.31 -0.33
C THR A 231 -11.66 3.68 -0.94
N ARG A 232 -12.49 3.75 -1.99
CA ARG A 232 -12.77 5.01 -2.71
C ARG A 232 -11.50 5.70 -3.24
N CYS A 233 -10.54 4.90 -3.68
CA CYS A 233 -9.30 5.41 -4.26
C CYS A 233 -9.39 5.52 -5.78
N GLN A 234 -8.52 6.30 -6.40
CA GLN A 234 -8.31 6.32 -7.85
C GLN A 234 -6.85 6.01 -8.16
N PHE A 235 -6.59 5.19 -9.17
CA PHE A 235 -5.24 4.79 -9.55
C PHE A 235 -4.94 5.15 -11.00
N GLU A 236 -3.93 6.01 -11.18
CA GLU A 236 -3.31 6.37 -12.46
C GLU A 236 -1.82 6.10 -12.34
N LEU A 237 -1.46 4.82 -12.33
CA LEU A 237 -0.10 4.36 -12.04
C LEU A 237 0.57 3.77 -13.26
N VAL A 238 1.86 4.06 -13.43
CA VAL A 238 2.74 3.34 -14.37
C VAL A 238 3.37 2.08 -13.75
N THR A 239 3.21 1.86 -12.44
CA THR A 239 3.60 0.61 -11.73
C THR A 239 2.37 -0.17 -11.29
N SER A 240 2.57 -1.37 -10.75
CA SER A 240 1.47 -2.12 -10.12
C SER A 240 1.01 -1.50 -8.81
N ILE A 241 -0.24 -1.75 -8.43
CA ILE A 241 -0.80 -1.31 -7.15
C ILE A 241 -0.20 -2.15 -6.02
N PHE A 242 -0.12 -3.47 -6.23
CA PHE A 242 0.27 -4.40 -5.18
C PHE A 242 1.19 -5.50 -5.66
N PHE A 243 2.17 -5.85 -4.82
CA PHE A 243 3.05 -6.98 -5.03
C PHE A 243 3.25 -7.74 -3.71
N THR A 244 3.36 -9.07 -3.77
CA THR A 244 3.81 -9.88 -2.64
C THR A 244 4.53 -11.14 -3.10
N ASN A 245 5.60 -11.52 -2.39
CA ASN A 245 6.33 -12.78 -2.59
C ASN A 245 6.17 -13.79 -1.45
N TYR A 246 5.48 -13.43 -0.37
CA TYR A 246 5.45 -14.23 0.86
C TYR A 246 4.08 -14.24 1.54
N GLY A 247 3.02 -13.93 0.77
CA GLY A 247 1.67 -13.93 1.30
C GLY A 247 1.27 -12.62 1.97
N ALA A 248 0.25 -12.00 1.40
CA ALA A 248 -0.48 -10.90 2.02
C ALA A 248 -1.93 -10.91 1.53
N ASN A 249 -2.81 -10.18 2.21
CA ASN A 249 -4.18 -9.99 1.78
C ASN A 249 -4.36 -8.58 1.20
N LEU A 250 -5.10 -8.49 0.09
CA LEU A 250 -5.42 -7.24 -0.59
C LEU A 250 -6.92 -7.11 -0.74
N LYS A 251 -7.43 -5.93 -0.42
CA LYS A 251 -8.82 -5.54 -0.66
C LYS A 251 -8.87 -4.19 -1.36
N ILE A 252 -9.55 -4.11 -2.50
CA ILE A 252 -9.82 -2.84 -3.20
C ILE A 252 -11.33 -2.70 -3.36
N GLN A 253 -11.88 -1.61 -2.84
CA GLN A 253 -13.32 -1.37 -2.80
C GLN A 253 -13.70 0.00 -3.34
N THR A 254 -14.78 0.04 -4.11
CA THR A 254 -15.41 1.29 -4.56
C THR A 254 -14.42 2.25 -5.22
N SER A 255 -13.39 1.72 -5.88
CA SER A 255 -12.25 2.49 -6.41
C SER A 255 -12.27 2.54 -7.94
N ILE A 256 -11.57 3.53 -8.52
CA ILE A 256 -11.37 3.65 -9.96
C ILE A 256 -9.95 3.20 -10.29
N ILE A 257 -9.81 2.23 -11.19
CA ILE A 257 -8.52 1.65 -11.57
C ILE A 257 -8.32 1.89 -13.07
N ASP A 258 -7.40 2.79 -13.42
CA ASP A 258 -6.94 2.95 -14.80
C ASP A 258 -5.83 1.93 -15.10
N ILE A 259 -6.13 1.00 -16.00
CA ILE A 259 -5.22 -0.07 -16.36
C ILE A 259 -4.38 0.26 -17.60
N SER A 260 -4.46 1.47 -18.15
CA SER A 260 -3.84 1.84 -19.43
C SER A 260 -2.33 1.64 -19.48
N GLN A 261 -1.65 1.84 -18.34
CA GLN A 261 -0.19 1.80 -18.28
C GLN A 261 0.35 0.51 -17.65
N HIS A 262 -0.37 -0.09 -16.70
CA HIS A 262 0.18 -1.22 -15.94
C HIS A 262 -0.88 -2.20 -15.43
N TYR A 263 -0.42 -3.36 -14.94
CA TYR A 263 -1.24 -4.35 -14.27
C TYR A 263 -1.52 -3.98 -12.81
N VAL A 264 -2.56 -4.57 -12.22
CA VAL A 264 -3.06 -4.26 -10.87
C VAL A 264 -2.20 -4.90 -9.78
N SER A 265 -2.03 -6.22 -9.83
CA SER A 265 -1.38 -6.92 -8.73
C SER A 265 -0.68 -8.21 -9.13
N THR A 266 0.42 -8.50 -8.46
CA THR A 266 1.09 -9.81 -8.50
C THR A 266 1.08 -10.46 -7.12
N PHE A 267 0.67 -11.72 -7.08
CA PHE A 267 0.77 -12.60 -5.92
C PHE A 267 1.70 -13.76 -6.21
N SER A 268 2.89 -13.77 -5.62
CA SER A 268 3.82 -14.89 -5.68
C SER A 268 3.89 -15.53 -4.30
N ASN A 269 2.84 -16.25 -3.90
CA ASN A 269 2.66 -16.66 -2.51
C ASN A 269 3.48 -17.92 -2.16
N PHE A 270 4.80 -17.76 -2.01
CA PHE A 270 5.69 -18.82 -1.53
C PHE A 270 5.54 -18.97 -0.02
N MET A 271 4.56 -19.76 0.39
CA MET A 271 4.23 -19.94 1.81
C MET A 271 4.31 -21.39 2.25
N GLY A 272 4.60 -21.58 3.54
CA GLY A 272 4.47 -22.86 4.19
C GLY A 272 3.01 -23.33 4.28
N CYS A 273 2.82 -24.54 4.80
CA CYS A 273 1.50 -25.17 4.88
C CYS A 273 0.46 -24.41 5.70
N GLU A 274 0.90 -23.52 6.60
CA GLU A 274 0.01 -22.72 7.46
C GLU A 274 -0.99 -21.87 6.66
N ALA A 275 -0.57 -21.31 5.51
CA ALA A 275 -1.44 -20.49 4.67
C ALA A 275 -2.63 -21.28 4.08
N TYR A 276 -2.43 -22.59 3.87
CA TYR A 276 -3.44 -23.48 3.33
C TYR A 276 -4.40 -23.99 4.40
N GLN A 277 -3.94 -24.06 5.64
CA GLN A 277 -4.68 -24.59 6.78
C GLN A 277 -5.60 -23.54 7.42
N ASN A 278 -5.23 -22.26 7.31
CA ASN A 278 -5.90 -21.19 8.02
C ASN A 278 -6.57 -20.21 7.06
N GLN A 279 -7.90 -20.22 7.04
CA GLN A 279 -8.67 -19.27 6.23
C GLN A 279 -8.36 -17.83 6.65
N GLY A 280 -8.10 -16.96 5.67
CA GLY A 280 -7.78 -15.55 5.91
C GLY A 280 -6.34 -15.30 6.35
N TYR A 281 -5.49 -16.32 6.46
CA TYR A 281 -4.08 -16.16 6.81
C TYR A 281 -3.38 -15.24 5.80
N SER A 282 -3.33 -15.58 4.52
CA SER A 282 -2.74 -14.70 3.51
C SER A 282 -3.14 -15.19 2.12
N GLY A 283 -2.84 -14.43 1.07
CA GLY A 283 -3.23 -14.80 -0.30
C GLY A 283 -4.74 -14.73 -0.49
N ASN A 284 -5.36 -13.65 -0.02
CA ASN A 284 -6.74 -13.32 -0.33
C ASN A 284 -6.75 -11.99 -1.12
N LEU A 285 -7.42 -11.99 -2.26
CA LEU A 285 -7.65 -10.82 -3.10
C LEU A 285 -9.15 -10.57 -3.20
N ILE A 286 -9.61 -9.39 -2.77
CA ILE A 286 -10.99 -8.96 -2.89
C ILE A 286 -11.06 -7.68 -3.71
N LEU A 287 -11.79 -7.72 -4.82
CA LEU A 287 -12.13 -6.60 -5.68
C LEU A 287 -13.65 -6.43 -5.64
N ASP A 288 -14.13 -5.41 -4.95
CA ASP A 288 -15.57 -5.22 -4.70
C ASP A 288 -16.04 -3.82 -5.13
N GLN A 289 -17.00 -3.78 -6.06
CA GLN A 289 -17.62 -2.55 -6.55
C GLN A 289 -16.63 -1.53 -7.16
N ASN A 290 -15.54 -1.98 -7.76
CA ASN A 290 -14.59 -1.10 -8.44
C ASN A 290 -15.01 -0.80 -9.87
N LYS A 291 -14.50 0.31 -10.41
CA LYS A 291 -14.59 0.66 -11.83
C LYS A 291 -13.21 0.53 -12.48
N PHE A 292 -13.09 -0.36 -13.45
CA PHE A 292 -11.90 -0.50 -14.30
C PHE A 292 -12.11 0.28 -15.60
N ILE A 293 -11.08 1.04 -15.99
CA ILE A 293 -11.06 1.82 -17.23
C ILE A 293 -9.71 1.68 -17.91
N GLY A 294 -9.66 2.07 -19.19
CA GLY A 294 -8.39 2.18 -19.92
C GLY A 294 -8.04 0.96 -20.75
N GLN A 295 -7.02 1.12 -21.59
CA GLN A 295 -6.60 0.10 -22.54
C GLN A 295 -5.10 -0.13 -22.42
N ASN A 296 -4.72 -1.34 -22.06
CA ASN A 296 -3.32 -1.68 -21.96
C ASN A 296 -2.84 -2.39 -23.23
N SER A 297 -2.04 -1.67 -24.01
CA SER A 297 -1.33 -2.20 -25.18
C SER A 297 0.16 -2.41 -24.93
N ILE A 298 0.64 -2.04 -23.73
CA ILE A 298 2.06 -1.93 -23.41
C ILE A 298 2.57 -3.21 -22.75
N THR A 299 1.84 -3.75 -21.77
CA THR A 299 2.31 -4.90 -20.98
C THR A 299 1.88 -6.23 -21.58
N THR A 300 2.77 -7.23 -21.45
CA THR A 300 2.47 -8.64 -21.76
C THR A 300 1.92 -9.39 -20.55
N LEU A 301 2.01 -8.79 -19.36
CA LEU A 301 1.57 -9.37 -18.10
C LEU A 301 0.04 -9.35 -17.99
N SER A 302 -0.48 -10.14 -17.06
CA SER A 302 -1.92 -10.16 -16.77
C SER A 302 -2.28 -8.98 -15.88
N ILE A 303 -3.52 -8.48 -15.93
CA ILE A 303 -4.03 -7.46 -14.99
C ILE A 303 -3.79 -7.93 -13.56
N ILE A 304 -4.09 -9.21 -13.30
CA ILE A 304 -3.78 -9.88 -12.04
C ILE A 304 -3.00 -11.13 -12.37
N GLU A 305 -1.82 -11.25 -11.78
CA GLU A 305 -1.00 -12.43 -11.85
C GLU A 305 -0.90 -13.08 -10.47
N ALA A 306 -1.17 -14.38 -10.42
CA ALA A 306 -1.09 -15.15 -9.20
C ALA A 306 -0.32 -16.45 -9.48
N SER A 307 0.68 -16.71 -8.66
CA SER A 307 1.36 -17.99 -8.56
C SER A 307 1.17 -18.56 -7.14
N SER A 308 0.88 -19.87 -7.07
CA SER A 308 0.68 -20.65 -5.83
C SER A 308 -0.70 -20.48 -5.17
N TYR A 309 -0.82 -19.95 -3.93
CA TYR A 309 -2.08 -19.86 -3.20
C TYR A 309 -2.76 -18.51 -3.41
N LEU A 310 -3.99 -18.47 -3.95
CA LEU A 310 -4.80 -17.26 -3.96
C LEU A 310 -6.30 -17.60 -3.87
N ASN A 311 -6.97 -17.10 -2.83
CA ASN A 311 -8.42 -16.93 -2.85
C ASN A 311 -8.75 -15.60 -3.51
N PHE A 312 -9.66 -15.63 -4.48
CA PHE A 312 -9.95 -14.49 -5.32
C PHE A 312 -11.45 -14.22 -5.38
N THR A 313 -11.86 -13.02 -4.98
CA THR A 313 -13.24 -12.55 -5.08
C THR A 313 -13.27 -11.27 -5.91
N MET A 314 -14.05 -11.27 -6.99
CA MET A 314 -14.32 -10.12 -7.85
C MET A 314 -15.83 -9.96 -7.96
N ILE A 315 -16.40 -9.03 -7.19
CA ILE A 315 -17.85 -8.86 -7.07
C ILE A 315 -18.30 -7.42 -7.38
N GLY A 316 -19.37 -7.29 -8.18
CA GLY A 316 -20.01 -5.98 -8.38
C GLY A 316 -19.16 -4.96 -9.16
N ASN A 317 -18.06 -5.37 -9.78
CA ASN A 317 -17.16 -4.45 -10.49
C ASN A 317 -17.73 -4.07 -11.86
N THR A 318 -17.37 -2.89 -12.36
CA THR A 318 -17.69 -2.42 -13.70
C THR A 318 -16.42 -2.29 -14.53
N PHE A 319 -16.37 -2.91 -15.70
CA PHE A 319 -15.30 -2.78 -16.69
C PHE A 319 -15.83 -1.93 -17.85
N GLU A 320 -15.35 -0.69 -17.96
CA GLU A 320 -15.80 0.26 -18.97
C GLU A 320 -14.67 0.53 -19.97
N ASN A 321 -14.93 0.25 -21.26
CA ASN A 321 -13.96 0.42 -22.37
C ASN A 321 -12.60 -0.25 -22.09
N THR A 322 -12.63 -1.33 -21.32
CA THR A 322 -11.43 -1.99 -20.83
C THR A 322 -10.91 -2.95 -21.89
N ALA A 323 -9.67 -2.76 -22.37
CA ALA A 323 -9.02 -3.66 -23.31
C ALA A 323 -7.63 -4.07 -22.82
N TRP A 324 -7.27 -5.33 -23.06
CA TRP A 324 -5.99 -5.88 -22.65
C TRP A 324 -5.35 -6.62 -23.83
N ARG A 325 -4.15 -6.21 -24.22
CA ARG A 325 -3.46 -6.75 -25.40
C ARG A 325 -3.08 -8.22 -25.25
N SER A 326 -2.82 -8.70 -24.03
CA SER A 326 -2.51 -10.10 -23.80
C SER A 326 -3.79 -10.95 -23.96
N GLN A 327 -4.10 -11.32 -25.20
CA GLN A 327 -5.28 -12.09 -25.63
C GLN A 327 -5.46 -13.45 -24.93
N THR A 328 -4.53 -13.85 -24.05
CA THR A 328 -4.55 -15.15 -23.38
C THR A 328 -4.73 -15.07 -21.87
N LYS A 329 -4.58 -13.89 -21.24
CA LYS A 329 -4.44 -13.80 -19.78
C LYS A 329 -4.73 -12.39 -19.23
N SER A 330 -5.99 -11.98 -19.06
CA SER A 330 -6.29 -10.75 -18.28
C SER A 330 -6.16 -11.05 -16.79
N PHE A 331 -6.58 -12.23 -16.37
CA PHE A 331 -6.28 -12.84 -15.09
C PHE A 331 -5.54 -14.15 -15.35
N ASN A 332 -4.36 -14.30 -14.76
CA ASN A 332 -3.58 -15.54 -14.80
C ASN A 332 -3.40 -16.04 -13.38
N TYR A 333 -3.93 -17.23 -13.12
CA TYR A 333 -3.65 -17.94 -11.89
C TYR A 333 -3.03 -19.30 -12.19
N GLU A 334 -1.79 -19.47 -11.76
CA GLU A 334 -1.02 -20.69 -11.87
C GLU A 334 -0.74 -21.26 -10.48
N ALA A 335 -1.47 -22.30 -10.09
CA ALA A 335 -1.17 -23.00 -8.84
C ALA A 335 0.02 -23.95 -9.06
N TYR A 336 1.11 -23.68 -8.34
CA TYR A 336 2.32 -24.51 -8.30
C TYR A 336 2.26 -25.52 -7.14
N GLU A 337 3.13 -26.53 -7.20
CA GLU A 337 3.25 -27.63 -6.23
C GLU A 337 3.33 -27.12 -4.79
N VAL A 338 2.41 -27.63 -3.96
CA VAL A 338 2.37 -27.36 -2.53
C VAL A 338 2.61 -28.67 -1.81
N LYS A 339 3.81 -28.86 -1.26
CA LYS A 339 4.18 -30.07 -0.50
C LYS A 339 3.58 -30.08 0.91
N CYS A 340 2.26 -30.02 1.02
CA CYS A 340 1.53 -30.19 2.28
C CYS A 340 0.94 -31.60 2.34
N GLN A 341 1.72 -32.53 2.91
CA GLN A 341 1.36 -33.95 2.92
C GLN A 341 0.00 -34.20 3.58
N GLY A 342 -0.88 -34.90 2.86
CA GLY A 342 -2.14 -35.43 3.39
C GLY A 342 -3.28 -34.43 3.54
N GLN A 343 -3.17 -33.21 3.02
CA GLN A 343 -4.19 -32.18 3.19
C GLN A 343 -4.94 -31.86 1.91
N ILE A 344 -6.27 -31.73 2.04
CA ILE A 344 -7.15 -31.23 0.99
C ILE A 344 -7.10 -29.71 1.01
N ILE A 345 -6.56 -29.11 -0.04
CA ILE A 345 -6.47 -27.67 -0.23
C ILE A 345 -7.65 -27.24 -1.10
N ASN A 346 -8.46 -26.31 -0.61
CA ASN A 346 -9.56 -25.72 -1.36
C ASN A 346 -9.28 -24.26 -1.68
N TYR A 347 -9.16 -23.94 -2.96
CA TYR A 347 -9.12 -22.57 -3.44
C TYR A 347 -10.52 -22.05 -3.73
N HIS A 348 -10.77 -20.80 -3.36
CA HIS A 348 -12.03 -20.13 -3.64
C HIS A 348 -11.83 -19.04 -4.68
N ILE A 349 -12.55 -19.16 -5.80
CA ILE A 349 -12.59 -18.13 -6.85
C ILE A 349 -14.05 -17.77 -7.09
N ASP A 350 -14.42 -16.51 -6.85
CA ASP A 350 -15.77 -15.99 -7.06
C ASP A 350 -15.72 -14.74 -7.93
N ILE A 351 -16.33 -14.82 -9.11
CA ILE A 351 -16.46 -13.72 -10.06
C ILE A 351 -17.94 -13.51 -10.34
N SER A 352 -18.59 -12.67 -9.54
CA SER A 352 -20.05 -12.56 -9.56
C SER A 352 -20.55 -11.12 -9.66
N ASN A 353 -21.72 -10.93 -10.27
CA ASN A 353 -22.41 -9.64 -10.38
C ASN A 353 -21.58 -8.51 -11.03
N ASN A 354 -20.59 -8.83 -11.87
CA ASN A 354 -19.79 -7.82 -12.56
C ASN A 354 -20.48 -7.34 -13.85
N THR A 355 -20.18 -6.13 -14.28
CA THR A 355 -20.73 -5.52 -15.50
C THR A 355 -19.61 -5.14 -16.45
N PHE A 356 -19.72 -5.52 -17.72
CA PHE A 356 -18.74 -5.28 -18.77
C PHE A 356 -19.40 -4.49 -19.88
N VAL A 357 -18.89 -3.29 -20.14
CA VAL A 357 -19.51 -2.32 -21.04
C VAL A 357 -18.46 -1.77 -21.98
N ASN A 358 -18.74 -1.84 -23.28
CA ASN A 358 -17.97 -1.15 -24.29
C ASN A 358 -18.81 -0.06 -24.94
N LYS A 359 -18.53 1.19 -24.60
CA LYS A 359 -19.21 2.37 -25.16
C LYS A 359 -18.67 2.73 -26.55
N GLU A 360 -17.48 2.26 -26.91
CA GLU A 360 -16.80 2.60 -28.15
C GLU A 360 -16.81 1.41 -29.11
N SER A 361 -17.42 1.58 -30.29
CA SER A 361 -17.71 0.50 -31.25
C SER A 361 -16.49 -0.18 -31.88
N ILE A 362 -15.26 0.26 -31.58
CA ILE A 362 -14.04 -0.13 -32.29
C ILE A 362 -13.13 -1.02 -31.43
N ILE A 363 -13.38 -1.11 -30.12
CA ILE A 363 -12.45 -1.77 -29.20
C ILE A 363 -12.94 -3.16 -28.84
N GLU A 364 -12.12 -4.18 -29.07
CA GLU A 364 -12.37 -5.49 -28.47
C GLU A 364 -12.13 -5.41 -26.96
N SER A 365 -13.20 -5.34 -26.16
CA SER A 365 -13.08 -5.50 -24.72
C SER A 365 -12.79 -6.97 -24.41
N ASN A 366 -11.56 -7.24 -24.00
CA ASN A 366 -11.00 -8.59 -23.94
C ASN A 366 -10.58 -8.89 -22.49
N ILE A 367 -11.48 -9.47 -21.70
CA ILE A 367 -11.18 -9.96 -20.35
C ILE A 367 -11.20 -11.49 -20.32
N TYR A 368 -10.04 -12.08 -20.04
CA TYR A 368 -9.84 -13.53 -19.99
C TYR A 368 -9.47 -13.98 -18.59
N PHE A 369 -10.15 -14.99 -18.09
CA PHE A 369 -9.75 -15.69 -16.87
C PHE A 369 -9.09 -17.01 -17.25
N LYS A 370 -7.78 -17.11 -17.01
CA LYS A 370 -7.02 -18.35 -17.11
C LYS A 370 -6.71 -18.85 -15.70
N ILE A 371 -7.23 -20.03 -15.38
CA ILE A 371 -6.87 -20.77 -14.17
C ILE A 371 -6.19 -22.06 -14.63
N GLN A 372 -4.93 -22.23 -14.24
CA GLN A 372 -4.13 -23.40 -14.56
C GLN A 372 -3.63 -24.03 -13.25
N LYS A 373 -3.78 -25.35 -13.18
CA LYS A 373 -3.28 -26.17 -12.07
C LYS A 373 -2.09 -26.99 -12.57
N THR A 374 -0.97 -26.91 -11.86
CA THR A 374 0.16 -27.82 -12.05
C THR A 374 -0.02 -29.00 -11.09
N TYR A 375 0.11 -30.21 -11.60
CA TYR A 375 -0.35 -31.49 -11.02
C TYR A 375 -0.07 -31.66 -9.51
N GLU A 376 -1.13 -31.52 -8.69
CA GLU A 376 -1.11 -31.87 -7.25
C GLU A 376 -2.36 -32.66 -6.86
N PRO A 377 -2.20 -33.89 -6.31
CA PRO A 377 -3.30 -34.58 -5.67
C PRO A 377 -3.79 -33.77 -4.46
N ASN A 378 -5.10 -33.75 -4.21
CA ASN A 378 -5.76 -33.07 -3.08
C ASN A 378 -5.89 -31.54 -3.17
N VAL A 379 -5.53 -30.92 -4.29
CA VAL A 379 -5.83 -29.50 -4.55
C VAL A 379 -7.13 -29.36 -5.36
N TYR A 380 -8.09 -28.59 -4.86
CA TYR A 380 -9.40 -28.38 -5.49
C TYR A 380 -9.70 -26.89 -5.63
N PHE A 381 -10.33 -26.52 -6.74
CA PHE A 381 -10.86 -25.18 -6.96
C PHE A 381 -12.38 -25.20 -6.80
N LYS A 382 -12.92 -24.23 -6.08
CA LYS A 382 -14.33 -23.88 -6.11
C LYS A 382 -14.47 -22.60 -6.90
N PHE A 383 -14.92 -22.72 -8.13
CA PHE A 383 -15.13 -21.61 -9.05
C PHE A 383 -16.61 -21.23 -9.10
N TYR A 384 -16.91 -19.95 -8.84
CA TYR A 384 -18.23 -19.33 -8.95
C TYR A 384 -18.18 -18.23 -10.01
N TYR A 385 -19.10 -18.27 -10.96
CA TYR A 385 -19.21 -17.27 -12.03
C TYR A 385 -20.66 -16.96 -12.33
N ASN A 386 -21.25 -16.04 -11.56
CA ASN A 386 -22.70 -15.87 -11.56
C ASN A 386 -23.10 -14.42 -11.86
N ASN A 387 -24.22 -14.23 -12.56
CA ASN A 387 -24.88 -12.92 -12.73
C ASN A 387 -24.01 -11.80 -13.34
N ASN A 388 -22.98 -12.14 -14.11
CA ASN A 388 -22.18 -11.16 -14.84
C ASN A 388 -22.96 -10.65 -16.08
N ARG A 389 -22.85 -9.35 -16.40
CA ARG A 389 -23.65 -8.66 -17.44
C ARG A 389 -22.75 -8.04 -18.51
N TYR A 390 -23.22 -8.05 -19.76
CA TYR A 390 -22.45 -7.68 -20.95
C TYR A 390 -23.22 -6.72 -21.84
N PHE A 391 -22.57 -5.62 -22.23
CA PHE A 391 -23.17 -4.60 -23.08
C PHE A 391 -22.19 -4.17 -24.18
N ASN A 392 -22.63 -4.29 -25.44
CA ASN A 392 -21.90 -3.85 -26.63
C ASN A 392 -20.49 -4.45 -26.80
N VAL A 393 -20.27 -5.66 -26.28
CA VAL A 393 -19.01 -6.40 -26.47
C VAL A 393 -19.06 -7.06 -27.85
N SER A 394 -18.06 -6.81 -28.70
CA SER A 394 -18.01 -7.32 -30.08
C SER A 394 -17.92 -8.86 -30.09
N GLN A 395 -18.70 -9.51 -30.95
CA GLN A 395 -18.73 -10.97 -31.12
C GLN A 395 -17.34 -11.54 -31.42
N PHE A 396 -17.03 -12.66 -30.77
CA PHE A 396 -15.72 -13.29 -30.84
C PHE A 396 -15.69 -14.54 -31.72
N GLU A 397 -14.91 -14.50 -32.79
CA GLU A 397 -14.57 -15.68 -33.60
C GLU A 397 -13.37 -16.42 -32.95
N ASN A 398 -13.42 -17.75 -32.87
CA ASN A 398 -12.27 -18.66 -32.68
C ASN A 398 -11.65 -18.92 -31.30
N SER A 399 -12.37 -18.83 -30.18
CA SER A 399 -11.96 -19.61 -28.98
C SER A 399 -12.81 -20.86 -28.88
N GLN A 400 -12.20 -22.05 -28.85
CA GLN A 400 -12.85 -23.30 -28.47
C GLN A 400 -13.43 -23.14 -27.05
N GLN A 401 -14.68 -22.70 -27.00
CA GLN A 401 -15.44 -22.40 -25.80
C GLN A 401 -15.96 -23.70 -25.20
N LEU A 402 -15.82 -23.85 -23.88
CA LEU A 402 -16.82 -24.51 -23.04
C LEU A 402 -18.13 -23.71 -23.13
N ASN A 403 -18.72 -23.72 -24.32
CA ASN A 403 -20.05 -23.22 -24.61
C ASN A 403 -21.04 -24.23 -24.03
N LYS A 404 -21.36 -24.06 -22.75
CA LYS A 404 -22.69 -24.32 -22.16
C LYS A 404 -22.61 -24.16 -20.64
N GLN A 405 -23.19 -23.06 -20.17
CA GLN A 405 -23.56 -22.77 -18.77
C GLN A 405 -22.41 -22.58 -17.77
N CYS A 406 -21.95 -21.33 -17.63
CA CYS A 406 -21.09 -20.91 -16.52
C CYS A 406 -21.83 -20.78 -15.16
N ASN A 407 -23.07 -21.29 -15.03
CA ASN A 407 -23.76 -21.46 -13.73
C ASN A 407 -23.42 -22.83 -13.10
N LYS A 408 -22.17 -23.27 -13.18
CA LYS A 408 -21.75 -24.58 -12.67
C LYS A 408 -20.60 -24.41 -11.69
N THR A 409 -20.72 -24.95 -10.49
CA THR A 409 -19.56 -25.19 -9.62
C THR A 409 -18.68 -26.22 -10.32
N ILE A 410 -17.51 -25.78 -10.78
CA ILE A 410 -16.53 -26.67 -11.39
C ILE A 410 -15.53 -27.04 -10.31
N ILE A 411 -15.45 -28.33 -10.00
CA ILE A 411 -14.41 -28.91 -9.15
C ILE A 411 -13.38 -29.52 -10.10
N LEU A 412 -12.26 -28.83 -10.32
CA LEU A 412 -11.18 -29.32 -11.18
C LEU A 412 -10.40 -30.40 -10.44
N GLY A 413 -10.51 -31.66 -10.88
CA GLY A 413 -9.86 -32.82 -10.27
C GLY A 413 -8.54 -33.24 -10.91
N GLN A 414 -8.27 -32.82 -12.16
CA GLN A 414 -7.06 -33.16 -12.94
C GLN A 414 -6.53 -31.93 -13.72
N ASN A 415 -5.44 -32.07 -14.49
CA ASN A 415 -4.84 -31.00 -15.32
C ASN A 415 -5.86 -30.48 -16.35
N GLU A 416 -6.62 -29.47 -15.96
CA GLU A 416 -7.66 -28.87 -16.77
C GLU A 416 -7.37 -27.36 -16.88
N ASP A 417 -7.18 -26.88 -18.10
CA ASP A 417 -7.18 -25.46 -18.39
C ASP A 417 -8.63 -24.97 -18.35
N PHE A 418 -8.99 -24.22 -17.31
CA PHE A 418 -10.25 -23.51 -17.31
C PHE A 418 -10.06 -22.12 -17.92
N LYS A 419 -10.57 -21.96 -19.13
CA LYS A 419 -10.64 -20.67 -19.82
C LYS A 419 -12.09 -20.23 -19.87
N CYS A 420 -12.47 -19.33 -18.99
CA CYS A 420 -13.72 -18.61 -19.15
C CYS A 420 -13.43 -17.36 -19.96
N ARG A 421 -13.81 -17.40 -21.24
CA ARG A 421 -13.91 -16.19 -22.04
C ARG A 421 -15.24 -15.53 -21.69
N VAL A 422 -15.12 -14.32 -21.21
CA VAL A 422 -16.23 -13.44 -20.87
C VAL A 422 -16.84 -12.96 -22.19
N GLN A 423 -18.10 -13.32 -22.48
CA GLN A 423 -18.81 -12.99 -23.75
C GLN A 423 -19.27 -11.54 -23.80
#